data_AF-A0A7V9FNE4-F1
#
_entry.id   AF-A0A7V9FNE4-F1
#
_cell.length_a   1.000
_cell.length_b   1.000
_cell.length_c   1.000
_cell.angle_alpha   90.00
_cell.angle_beta   90.00
_cell.angle_gamma   90.00
#
_symmetry.space_group_name_H-M   'P 1'
#
loop_
_entity.id
_entity.type
_entity.pdbx_description
1 polymer ?
#
loop_
_entity_poly.entity_id
_entity_poly.type
_entity_poly.pdbx_seq_one_letter_code
_entity_poly.pdbx_strand_id
1 'polypeptide(L)'
;MLGTLLGAEALGASIYDLEPGESVCPYHYEHGREEWLVVLAGRPTLRTPDGERRVEPWDAICFPEGPGGAHKVTNRSDAPARVLLLSTKGQPVVWVYPDSGKLGVSSAEGFFRLADAVGYWDGEEPVSD
;
A
#
# COMPACT_ATOMS: atom_id res chain seq x y z
N MET A 1 8.73 6.03 11.66
CA MET A 1 7.35 5.53 11.83
C MET A 1 6.90 5.79 13.26
N LEU A 2 5.69 6.30 13.46
CA LEU A 2 5.08 6.53 14.78
C LEU A 2 5.03 5.23 15.59
N GLY A 3 4.65 4.12 14.96
CA GLY A 3 4.57 2.81 15.63
C GLY A 3 5.90 2.39 16.29
N THR A 4 7.03 2.60 15.62
CA THR A 4 8.36 2.31 16.19
C THR A 4 8.69 3.19 17.39
N LEU A 5 8.36 4.49 17.33
CA LEU A 5 8.60 5.43 18.42
C LEU A 5 7.81 5.06 19.70
N LEU A 6 6.65 4.41 19.52
CA LEU A 6 5.79 3.98 20.62
C LEU A 6 6.06 2.54 21.07
N GLY A 7 6.98 1.82 20.46
CA GLY A 7 7.23 0.40 20.76
C GLY A 7 6.09 -0.53 20.33
N ALA A 8 5.29 -0.15 19.32
CA ALA A 8 4.18 -0.98 18.84
C ALA A 8 4.70 -2.20 18.07
N GLU A 9 4.28 -3.39 18.49
CA GLU A 9 4.70 -4.66 17.87
C GLU A 9 3.67 -5.22 16.89
N ALA A 10 2.37 -5.08 17.19
CA ALA A 10 1.29 -5.63 16.37
C ALA A 10 0.83 -4.70 15.23
N LEU A 11 1.01 -3.39 15.39
CA LEU A 11 0.55 -2.38 14.43
C LEU A 11 1.73 -1.51 13.96
N GLY A 12 1.71 -1.16 12.69
CA GLY A 12 2.57 -0.15 12.07
C GLY A 12 1.78 1.13 11.86
N ALA A 13 2.40 2.28 12.13
CA ALA A 13 1.79 3.58 11.92
C ALA A 13 2.81 4.58 11.39
N SER A 14 2.47 5.29 10.32
CA SER A 14 3.30 6.31 9.68
C SER A 14 2.49 7.57 9.40
N ILE A 15 3.03 8.72 9.77
CA ILE A 15 2.49 10.02 9.36
C ILE A 15 3.30 10.49 8.15
N TYR A 16 2.59 10.94 7.13
CA TYR A 16 3.14 11.55 5.92
C TYR A 16 2.65 12.98 5.81
N ASP A 17 3.60 13.90 5.62
CA ASP A 17 3.35 15.25 5.12
C ASP A 17 3.51 15.23 3.61
N LEU A 18 2.54 15.82 2.90
CA LEU A 18 2.46 15.83 1.44
C LEU A 18 2.34 17.27 0.95
N GLU A 19 3.36 17.75 0.27
CA GLU A 19 3.29 18.99 -0.50
C GLU A 19 2.40 18.82 -1.76
N PRO A 20 1.93 19.91 -2.39
CA PRO A 20 1.22 19.85 -3.66
C PRO A 20 1.95 19.02 -4.72
N GLY A 21 1.28 18.00 -5.24
CA GLY A 21 1.79 17.05 -6.23
C GLY A 21 2.38 15.75 -5.66
N GLU A 22 2.66 15.68 -4.36
CA GLU A 22 3.28 14.50 -3.75
C GLU A 22 2.27 13.36 -3.53
N SER A 23 2.80 12.13 -3.46
CA SER A 23 2.03 10.92 -3.15
C SER A 23 2.74 10.12 -2.07
N VAL A 24 1.97 9.43 -1.23
CA VAL A 24 2.53 8.54 -0.20
C VAL A 24 3.36 7.41 -0.84
N CYS A 25 2.78 6.77 -1.86
CA CYS A 25 3.39 5.67 -2.61
C CYS A 25 2.66 5.48 -3.97
N PRO A 26 3.16 4.61 -4.86
CA PRO A 26 2.43 4.25 -6.07
C PRO A 26 1.11 3.52 -5.77
N TYR A 27 0.21 3.42 -6.76
CA TYR A 27 -1.05 2.68 -6.63
C TYR A 27 -0.75 1.21 -6.37
N HIS A 28 -1.26 0.69 -5.24
CA HIS A 28 -0.90 -0.63 -4.76
C HIS A 28 -1.98 -1.25 -3.89
N TYR A 29 -1.89 -2.56 -3.69
CA TYR A 29 -2.60 -3.27 -2.63
C TYR A 29 -1.64 -4.23 -1.93
N GLU A 30 -2.01 -4.66 -0.73
CA GLU A 30 -1.22 -5.58 0.09
C GLU A 30 -1.91 -6.95 0.21
N HIS A 31 -1.11 -8.01 0.31
CA HIS A 31 -1.50 -9.29 0.89
C HIS A 31 -0.75 -9.49 2.20
N GLY A 32 -1.43 -10.02 3.23
CA GLY A 32 -0.89 -10.25 4.57
C GLY A 32 -1.02 -9.05 5.51
N ARG A 33 -1.67 -7.96 5.08
CA ARG A 33 -1.92 -6.75 5.89
C ARG A 33 -3.18 -6.01 5.47
N GLU A 34 -4.03 -5.72 6.47
CA GLU A 34 -5.03 -4.66 6.34
C GLU A 34 -4.34 -3.30 6.57
N GLU A 35 -4.69 -2.29 5.77
CA GLU A 35 -4.17 -0.93 5.89
C GLU A 35 -5.31 0.10 5.94
N TRP A 36 -5.10 1.19 6.66
CA TRP A 36 -6.07 2.24 6.89
C TRP A 36 -5.43 3.60 6.59
N LEU A 37 -6.21 4.48 5.96
CA LEU A 37 -5.93 5.90 5.84
C LEU A 37 -6.76 6.68 6.85
N VAL A 38 -6.13 7.60 7.57
CA VAL A 38 -6.80 8.68 8.30
C VAL A 38 -6.23 10.02 7.83
N VAL A 39 -7.09 10.91 7.32
CA VAL A 39 -6.67 12.26 6.92
C VAL A 39 -6.58 13.14 8.16
N LEU A 40 -5.40 13.67 8.45
CA LEU A 40 -5.17 14.51 9.63
C LEU A 40 -5.34 16.00 9.30
N ALA A 41 -4.93 16.42 8.10
CA ALA A 41 -5.08 17.79 7.62
C ALA A 41 -5.04 17.85 6.08
N GLY A 42 -5.58 18.93 5.51
CA GLY A 42 -5.67 19.12 4.06
C GLY A 42 -6.74 18.24 3.41
N ARG A 43 -6.75 18.18 2.07
CA ARG A 43 -7.78 17.46 1.30
C ARG A 43 -7.15 16.68 0.13
N PRO A 44 -6.40 15.60 0.41
CA PRO A 44 -5.75 14.83 -0.64
C PRO A 44 -6.78 14.11 -1.52
N THR A 45 -6.33 13.69 -2.70
CA THR A 45 -7.09 12.82 -3.61
C THR A 45 -6.74 11.38 -3.32
N LEU A 46 -7.76 10.56 -3.08
CA LEU A 46 -7.67 9.11 -2.92
C LEU A 46 -8.16 8.44 -4.21
N ARG A 47 -7.31 7.61 -4.81
CA ARG A 47 -7.70 6.65 -5.86
C ARG A 47 -7.96 5.30 -5.23
N THR A 48 -9.09 4.68 -5.58
CA THR A 48 -9.51 3.31 -5.24
C THR A 48 -9.94 2.57 -6.53
N PRO A 49 -10.31 1.27 -6.49
CA PRO A 49 -10.83 0.59 -7.68
C PRO A 49 -12.10 1.27 -8.24
N ASP A 50 -12.90 1.89 -7.36
CA ASP A 50 -14.11 2.63 -7.73
C ASP A 50 -13.86 4.02 -8.34
N GLY A 51 -12.59 4.40 -8.53
CA GLY A 51 -12.19 5.68 -9.09
C GLY A 51 -11.55 6.63 -8.07
N GLU A 52 -11.52 7.92 -8.41
CA GLU A 52 -10.85 8.95 -7.62
C GLU A 52 -11.85 9.86 -6.92
N ARG A 53 -11.58 10.18 -5.66
CA ARG A 53 -12.35 11.17 -4.88
C ARG A 53 -11.42 11.99 -3.99
N ARG A 54 -11.86 13.18 -3.64
CA ARG A 54 -11.23 13.95 -2.56
C ARG A 54 -11.67 13.36 -1.22
N VAL A 55 -10.74 13.29 -0.28
CA VAL A 55 -11.02 12.92 1.12
C VAL A 55 -10.78 14.14 2.01
N GLU A 56 -11.54 14.20 3.09
CA GLU A 56 -11.62 15.33 4.00
C GLU A 56 -10.89 15.03 5.32
N PRO A 57 -10.47 16.05 6.08
CA PRO A 57 -9.93 15.84 7.42
C PRO A 57 -10.88 14.98 8.26
N TRP A 58 -10.31 13.98 8.91
CA TRP A 58 -10.97 12.95 9.73
C TRP A 58 -11.73 11.87 8.96
N ASP A 59 -11.71 11.87 7.63
CA ASP A 59 -12.09 10.68 6.89
C ASP A 59 -11.15 9.52 7.27
N ALA A 60 -11.76 8.39 7.61
CA ALA A 60 -11.08 7.12 7.88
C ALA A 60 -11.53 6.08 6.85
N ILE A 61 -10.58 5.50 6.14
CA ILE A 61 -10.84 4.52 5.08
C ILE A 61 -10.01 3.27 5.37
N CYS A 62 -10.67 2.12 5.41
CA CYS A 62 -10.02 0.82 5.47
C CYS A 62 -9.80 0.29 4.04
N PHE A 63 -8.61 -0.26 3.82
CA PHE A 63 -8.19 -0.97 2.62
C PHE A 63 -8.01 -2.44 2.98
N PRO A 64 -8.99 -3.30 2.62
CA PRO A 64 -8.86 -4.73 2.86
C PRO A 64 -7.73 -5.34 2.04
N GLU A 65 -7.24 -6.50 2.45
CA GLU A 65 -6.25 -7.23 1.67
C GLU A 65 -6.71 -7.55 0.24
N GLY A 66 -5.76 -7.53 -0.69
CA GLY A 66 -5.97 -7.89 -2.08
C GLY A 66 -6.50 -6.73 -2.96
N PRO A 67 -6.85 -7.04 -4.23
CA PRO A 67 -7.15 -6.01 -5.23
C PRO A 67 -8.28 -5.03 -4.87
N GLY A 68 -9.23 -5.45 -4.02
CA GLY A 68 -10.32 -4.60 -3.56
C GLY A 68 -9.86 -3.44 -2.67
N GLY A 69 -8.73 -3.58 -1.97
CA GLY A 69 -8.12 -2.51 -1.18
C GLY A 69 -7.09 -1.68 -1.94
N ALA A 70 -6.98 -1.82 -3.26
CA ALA A 70 -5.97 -1.11 -4.02
C ALA A 70 -6.16 0.41 -3.95
N HIS A 71 -5.14 1.13 -3.51
CA HIS A 71 -5.27 2.55 -3.23
C HIS A 71 -4.02 3.37 -3.54
N LYS A 72 -4.23 4.68 -3.70
CA LYS A 72 -3.17 5.69 -3.81
C LYS A 72 -3.65 7.01 -3.23
N VAL A 73 -2.84 7.60 -2.36
CA VAL A 73 -3.08 8.94 -1.81
C VAL A 73 -2.11 9.92 -2.46
N THR A 74 -2.66 10.95 -3.11
CA THR A 74 -1.91 12.02 -3.77
C THR A 74 -2.47 13.37 -3.35
N ASN A 75 -1.62 14.29 -2.92
CA ASN A 75 -2.05 15.67 -2.72
C ASN A 75 -2.13 16.40 -4.06
N ARG A 76 -3.34 16.52 -4.63
CA ARG A 76 -3.58 17.31 -5.86
C ARG A 76 -4.11 18.73 -5.58
N SER A 77 -4.12 19.13 -4.32
CA SER A 77 -4.51 20.49 -3.93
C SER A 77 -3.34 21.46 -4.03
N ASP A 78 -3.59 22.74 -3.79
CA ASP A 78 -2.61 23.83 -3.77
C ASP A 78 -2.06 24.13 -2.35
N ALA A 79 -2.46 23.34 -1.35
CA ALA A 79 -2.01 23.47 0.03
C ALA A 79 -1.45 22.13 0.55
N PRO A 80 -0.58 22.14 1.60
CA PRO A 80 -0.10 20.91 2.21
C PRO A 80 -1.22 20.02 2.77
N ALA A 81 -0.99 18.72 2.75
CA ALA A 81 -1.86 17.72 3.37
C ALA A 81 -1.05 16.82 4.33
N ARG A 82 -1.71 16.28 5.35
CA ARG A 82 -1.11 15.35 6.30
C ARG A 82 -2.01 14.14 6.50
N VAL A 83 -1.44 12.95 6.39
CA VAL A 83 -2.17 11.69 6.52
C VAL A 83 -1.46 10.72 7.45
N LEU A 84 -2.23 9.89 8.15
CA LEU A 84 -1.76 8.73 8.90
C LEU A 84 -2.13 7.48 8.11
N LEU A 85 -1.14 6.61 7.87
CA LEU A 85 -1.36 5.24 7.42
C LEU A 85 -1.10 4.30 8.59
N LEU A 86 -2.04 3.40 8.85
CA LEU A 86 -2.00 2.40 9.91
C LEU A 86 -2.20 1.02 9.28
N SER A 87 -1.38 0.05 9.64
CA SER A 87 -1.57 -1.33 9.17
C SER A 87 -1.25 -2.35 10.25
N THR A 88 -1.83 -3.54 10.10
CA THR A 88 -1.38 -4.71 10.85
C THR A 88 0.06 -5.04 10.49
N LYS A 89 0.86 -5.46 11.46
CA LYS A 89 2.18 -6.05 11.19
C LYS A 89 2.02 -7.54 10.98
N GLY A 90 2.62 -8.02 9.90
CA GLY A 90 2.67 -9.43 9.52
C GLY A 90 3.80 -9.62 8.51
N GLN A 91 4.38 -10.82 8.50
CA GLN A 91 5.28 -11.27 7.44
C GLN A 91 4.91 -12.72 7.05
N PRO A 92 4.99 -13.06 5.76
CA PRO A 92 5.37 -12.20 4.64
C PRO A 92 4.26 -11.20 4.27
N VAL A 93 4.66 -10.09 3.65
CA VAL A 93 3.74 -9.15 2.98
C VAL A 93 4.06 -9.18 1.50
N VAL A 94 3.03 -9.12 0.67
CA VAL A 94 3.19 -8.89 -0.76
C VAL A 94 2.59 -7.54 -1.10
N TRP A 95 3.39 -6.66 -1.72
CA TRP A 95 2.90 -5.42 -2.32
C TRP A 95 2.75 -5.63 -3.80
N VAL A 96 1.56 -5.41 -4.34
CA VAL A 96 1.33 -5.46 -5.79
C VAL A 96 1.02 -4.06 -6.29
N TYR A 97 1.66 -3.66 -7.39
CA TYR A 97 1.51 -2.34 -8.01
C TYR A 97 0.90 -2.50 -9.41
N PRO A 98 -0.43 -2.45 -9.54
CA PRO A 98 -1.11 -2.72 -10.81
C PRO A 98 -0.62 -1.87 -11.97
N ASP A 99 -0.46 -0.55 -11.76
CA ASP A 99 -0.08 0.39 -12.82
C ASP A 99 1.29 0.08 -13.44
N SER A 100 2.21 -0.48 -12.65
CA SER A 100 3.56 -0.83 -13.12
C SER A 100 3.76 -2.33 -13.35
N GLY A 101 2.71 -3.15 -13.18
CA GLY A 101 2.77 -4.59 -13.38
C GLY A 101 3.87 -5.29 -12.59
N LYS A 102 4.12 -4.87 -11.34
CA LYS A 102 5.17 -5.43 -10.49
C LYS A 102 4.65 -5.79 -9.10
N LEU A 103 5.34 -6.72 -8.45
CA LEU A 103 5.15 -7.01 -7.03
C LEU A 103 6.48 -6.99 -6.28
N GLY A 104 6.41 -6.82 -4.97
CA GLY A 104 7.52 -7.04 -4.04
C GLY A 104 7.04 -7.92 -2.88
N VAL A 105 7.96 -8.66 -2.26
CA VAL A 105 7.66 -9.50 -1.10
C VAL A 105 8.59 -9.09 0.03
N SER A 106 8.08 -8.92 1.25
CA SER A 106 8.88 -8.41 2.38
C SER A 106 10.10 -9.27 2.74
N SER A 107 10.09 -10.55 2.38
CA SER A 107 11.17 -11.51 2.61
C SER A 107 12.09 -11.70 1.38
N ALA A 108 11.86 -10.96 0.29
CA ALA A 108 12.66 -11.03 -0.93
C ALA A 108 13.26 -9.65 -1.24
N GLU A 109 14.42 -9.65 -1.90
CA GLU A 109 15.02 -8.41 -2.37
C GLU A 109 14.44 -8.00 -3.72
N GLY A 110 14.09 -6.72 -3.84
CA GLY A 110 13.67 -6.12 -5.11
C GLY A 110 12.19 -6.27 -5.45
N PHE A 111 11.87 -5.89 -6.69
CA PHE A 111 10.53 -5.98 -7.28
C PHE A 111 10.59 -6.82 -8.55
N PHE A 112 9.59 -7.68 -8.73
CA PHE A 112 9.48 -8.61 -9.85
C PHE A 112 8.34 -8.19 -10.75
N ARG A 113 8.49 -8.31 -12.07
CA ARG A 113 7.38 -8.07 -12.99
C ARG A 113 6.41 -9.24 -12.91
N LEU A 114 5.12 -8.93 -12.90
CA LEU A 114 4.07 -9.94 -13.01
C LEU A 114 4.10 -10.65 -14.37
N ALA A 115 4.55 -9.97 -15.42
CA ALA A 115 4.68 -10.53 -16.76
C ALA A 115 5.77 -11.60 -16.88
N ASP A 116 6.72 -11.63 -15.93
CA ASP A 116 7.82 -12.61 -15.90
C ASP A 116 7.41 -13.86 -15.08
N ALA A 117 6.14 -13.99 -14.68
CA ALA A 117 5.65 -15.14 -13.93
C ALA A 117 5.81 -16.43 -14.74
N VAL A 118 6.44 -17.42 -14.12
CA VAL A 118 6.71 -18.73 -14.71
C VAL A 118 5.74 -19.80 -14.19
N GLY A 119 5.68 -20.94 -14.88
CA GLY A 119 4.86 -22.08 -14.47
C GLY A 119 5.36 -22.69 -13.15
N TYR A 120 4.48 -23.42 -12.45
CA TYR A 120 4.79 -24.03 -11.15
C TYR A 120 6.03 -24.95 -11.17
N TRP A 121 6.28 -25.62 -12.30
CA TRP A 121 7.42 -26.52 -12.50
C TRP A 121 8.53 -25.92 -13.38
N ASP A 122 8.54 -24.61 -13.61
CA ASP A 122 9.57 -24.01 -14.45
C ASP A 122 10.96 -24.22 -13.84
N GLY A 123 11.86 -24.85 -14.59
CA GLY A 123 13.20 -25.20 -14.10
C GLY A 123 13.27 -26.41 -13.15
N GLU A 124 12.15 -27.10 -12.90
CA GLU A 124 12.07 -28.26 -12.00
C GLU A 124 11.38 -29.47 -12.68
N GLU A 125 11.82 -30.69 -12.34
CA GLU A 125 11.16 -31.92 -12.79
C GLU A 125 10.25 -32.46 -11.68
N PRO A 126 8.98 -32.78 -11.96
CA PRO A 126 8.14 -33.47 -10.98
C PRO A 126 8.74 -34.85 -10.72
N VAL A 127 8.95 -35.19 -9.44
CA VAL A 127 9.34 -36.54 -9.04
C VAL A 127 8.16 -37.46 -9.35
N SER A 128 8.32 -38.34 -10.34
CA SER A 128 7.37 -39.42 -10.62
C SER A 128 7.54 -40.54 -9.58
N ASP A 129 6.45 -40.93 -8.93
CA ASP A 129 6.36 -42.14 -8.09
C ASP A 129 6.58 -43.44 -8.89
#